data_AF-A0AAN6Z4Q9-F1
#
_entry.id   AF-A0AAN6Z4Q9-F1
#
_cell.length_a   1.000
_cell.length_b   1.000
_cell.length_c   1.000
_cell.angle_alpha   90.00
_cell.angle_beta   90.00
_cell.angle_gamma   90.00
#
_symmetry.space_group_name_H-M   'P 1'
#
loop_
_entity.id
_entity.type
_entity.pdbx_description
1 polymer ?
#
loop_
_entity_poly.entity_id
_entity_poly.type
_entity_poly.pdbx_seq_one_letter_code
_entity_poly.pdbx_strand_id
1 'polypeptide(L)' 'MRAFTLSLAAVALGLASAHTYPNCESDNCYRNLIDERFKEDAKSFCFEFLAGTTTAPSAIPTQFNNCDSNVKAV' A
#
# COMPACT_ATOMS: atom_id res chain seq x y z
N MET A 1 36.88 18.98 -9.51
CA MET A 1 35.43 18.85 -9.85
C MET A 1 35.15 17.47 -10.44
N ARG A 2 35.24 16.36 -9.68
CA ARG A 2 34.95 15.00 -10.19
C ARG A 2 34.51 14.01 -9.09
N ALA A 3 33.72 14.46 -8.12
CA ALA A 3 33.27 13.58 -7.02
C ALA A 3 31.84 13.88 -6.53
N PHE A 4 31.00 14.51 -7.36
CA PHE A 4 29.62 14.87 -7.00
C PHE A 4 28.55 14.19 -7.86
N THR A 5 28.92 13.35 -8.83
CA THR A 5 27.98 12.77 -9.80
C THR A 5 27.45 11.38 -9.43
N LEU A 6 27.90 10.77 -8.33
CA LEU A 6 27.52 9.38 -7.96
C LEU A 6 26.42 9.27 -6.90
N SER A 7 25.99 10.38 -6.29
CA SER A 7 25.04 10.34 -5.16
C SER A 7 23.56 10.43 -5.55
N LEU A 8 23.22 10.82 -6.79
CA LEU A 8 21.82 10.95 -7.22
C LEU A 8 21.20 9.62 -7.70
N ALA A 9 22.00 8.63 -8.12
CA ALA A 9 21.48 7.38 -8.66
C ALA A 9 20.88 6.45 -7.59
N ALA A 10 21.31 6.57 -6.32
CA ALA A 10 20.82 5.71 -5.23
C ALA A 10 19.41 6.11 -4.75
N VAL A 11 18.99 7.36 -4.93
CA VAL A 11 17.67 7.84 -4.46
C VAL A 11 16.52 7.32 -5.34
N ALA A 12 16.76 7.14 -6.64
CA ALA A 12 15.74 6.64 -7.57
C ALA A 12 15.33 5.18 -7.31
N LEU A 13 16.26 4.32 -6.84
CA LEU A 13 15.98 2.91 -6.56
C LEU A 13 15.20 2.70 -5.25
N GLY A 14 15.37 3.59 -4.26
CA GLY A 14 14.63 3.53 -3.00
C GLY A 14 13.15 3.86 -3.14
N LEU A 15 12.81 4.84 -4.00
CA LEU A 15 11.42 5.24 -4.26
C LEU A 15 10.64 4.21 -5.07
N ALA A 16 11.28 3.52 -6.02
CA ALA A 16 10.63 2.46 -6.78
C ALA A 16 10.28 1.23 -5.90
N SER A 17 11.07 0.96 -4.85
CA SER A 17 10.90 -0.20 -3.97
C SER A 17 9.72 -0.06 -3.00
N ALA A 18 9.22 1.16 -2.78
CA ALA A 18 8.02 1.39 -1.98
C ALA A 18 6.76 0.79 -2.64
N HIS A 19 6.74 0.60 -3.96
CA HIS A 19 5.55 0.17 -4.70
C HIS A 19 5.33 -1.34 -4.81
N THR A 20 5.99 -2.15 -3.97
CA THR A 20 5.92 -3.61 -4.06
C THR A 20 5.44 -4.21 -2.75
N TYR A 21 4.52 -5.18 -2.80
CA TYR A 21 4.12 -5.94 -1.62
C TYR A 21 5.35 -6.56 -0.90
N PRO A 22 5.47 -6.47 0.44
CA PRO A 22 4.49 -5.96 1.40
C PRO A 22 4.66 -4.48 1.78
N ASN A 23 5.44 -3.69 1.02
CA ASN A 23 5.73 -2.28 1.32
C ASN A 23 4.50 -1.41 1.07
N CYS A 24 4.22 -0.94 -0.15
CA CYS A 24 3.04 -0.12 -0.46
C CYS A 24 2.51 -0.39 -1.87
N GLU A 25 1.55 -1.29 -1.98
CA GLU A 25 0.91 -1.69 -3.24
C GLU A 25 -0.43 -0.96 -3.41
N SER A 26 -0.74 -0.38 -4.58
CA SER A 26 -1.96 0.44 -4.75
C SER A 26 -3.28 -0.34 -4.80
N ASP A 27 -3.25 -1.65 -4.60
CA ASP A 27 -4.39 -2.57 -4.71
C ASP A 27 -4.38 -3.62 -3.57
N ASN A 28 -4.01 -3.19 -2.36
CA ASN A 28 -3.83 -4.10 -1.23
C ASN A 28 -5.13 -4.87 -0.88
N CYS A 29 -6.30 -4.31 -1.18
CA CYS A 29 -7.60 -4.91 -0.99
C CYS A 29 -7.82 -6.11 -1.91
N TYR A 30 -7.45 -5.99 -3.19
CA TYR A 30 -7.50 -7.10 -4.14
C TYR A 30 -6.46 -8.18 -3.83
N ARG A 31 -5.29 -7.81 -3.31
CA ARG A 31 -4.26 -8.75 -2.87
C ARG A 31 -4.75 -9.59 -1.68
N ASN A 32 -5.34 -8.94 -0.69
CA ASN A 32 -5.87 -9.61 0.51
C ASN A 32 -7.13 -10.45 0.21
N LEU A 33 -7.88 -10.14 -0.86
CA LEU A 33 -8.97 -11.01 -1.34
C LEU A 33 -8.50 -12.38 -1.82
N ILE A 34 -7.24 -12.52 -2.25
CA ILE A 34 -6.67 -13.81 -2.65
C ILE A 34 -5.72 -14.42 -1.60
N ASP A 35 -5.44 -13.70 -0.52
CA ASP A 35 -4.70 -14.22 0.61
C ASP A 35 -5.67 -14.95 1.55
N GLU A 36 -5.58 -16.28 1.62
CA GLU A 36 -6.50 -17.09 2.46
C GLU A 36 -6.48 -16.69 3.94
N ARG A 37 -5.43 -15.98 4.41
CA ARG A 37 -5.38 -15.44 5.78
C ARG A 37 -6.31 -14.25 6.01
N PHE A 38 -6.59 -13.46 4.97
CA PHE A 38 -7.30 -12.18 5.07
C PHE A 38 -8.54 -12.09 4.18
N LYS A 39 -8.81 -13.11 3.37
CA LYS A 39 -9.92 -13.15 2.41
C LYS A 39 -11.29 -12.86 3.00
N GLU A 40 -11.60 -13.41 4.17
CA GLU A 40 -12.90 -13.17 4.82
C GLU A 40 -13.01 -11.72 5.32
N ASP A 41 -11.96 -11.18 5.93
CA ASP A 41 -11.91 -9.77 6.34
C ASP A 41 -12.00 -8.84 5.13
N ALA A 42 -11.28 -9.16 4.04
CA ALA A 42 -11.25 -8.38 2.82
C ALA A 42 -12.63 -8.32 2.14
N LYS A 43 -13.39 -9.43 2.15
CA LYS A 43 -14.78 -9.45 1.63
C LYS A 43 -15.74 -8.53 2.36
N SER A 44 -15.51 -8.27 3.66
CA SER A 44 -16.36 -7.33 4.40
C SER A 44 -15.82 -5.90 4.22
N PHE A 45 -14.53 -5.70 4.51
CA PHE A 45 -13.92 -4.39 4.58
C PHE A 45 -13.75 -3.73 3.21
N CYS A 46 -13.17 -4.44 2.23
CA CYS A 46 -12.75 -3.80 0.97
C CYS A 46 -13.93 -3.32 0.13
N PHE A 47 -15.06 -4.02 0.17
CA PHE A 47 -16.24 -3.57 -0.57
C PHE A 47 -16.82 -2.29 0.02
N GLU A 48 -16.93 -2.18 1.33
CA GLU A 48 -17.39 -0.95 2.00
C GLU A 48 -16.40 0.21 1.80
N PHE A 49 -15.11 -0.08 1.96
CA PHE A 49 -14.05 0.91 1.80
C PHE A 49 -13.98 1.46 0.35
N LEU A 50 -14.01 0.59 -0.66
CA LEU A 50 -13.99 0.98 -2.08
C LEU A 50 -15.30 1.61 -2.55
N ALA A 51 -16.44 1.27 -1.94
CA ALA A 51 -17.71 1.96 -2.16
C ALA A 51 -17.70 3.41 -1.61
N GLY A 52 -16.65 3.81 -0.91
CA GLY A 52 -16.47 5.16 -0.39
C GLY A 52 -17.30 5.46 0.85
N THR A 53 -17.92 4.45 1.48
CA THR A 53 -18.66 4.65 2.73
C THR A 53 -17.72 4.93 3.89
N THR A 54 -16.47 4.43 3.81
CA THR A 54 -15.41 4.62 4.81
C THR A 54 -14.16 5.16 4.14
N THR A 55 -13.79 6.41 4.43
CA THR A 55 -12.63 7.10 3.82
C THR A 55 -11.66 7.67 4.86
N ALA A 56 -11.86 7.37 6.14
CA ALA A 56 -10.96 7.81 7.19
C ALA A 56 -9.68 6.94 7.19
N PRO A 57 -8.47 7.54 7.19
CA PRO A 57 -7.21 6.78 7.28
C PRO A 57 -7.16 5.83 8.48
N SER A 58 -7.72 6.25 9.62
CA SER A 58 -7.79 5.45 10.85
C SER A 58 -8.70 4.23 10.76
N ALA A 59 -9.54 4.14 9.72
CA ALA A 59 -10.43 3.00 9.52
C ALA A 59 -9.78 1.85 8.75
N ILE A 60 -8.54 2.03 8.26
CA ILE A 60 -7.79 1.00 7.55
C ILE A 60 -7.22 0.00 8.57
N PRO A 61 -7.67 -1.27 8.60
CA PRO A 61 -7.12 -2.26 9.51
C PRO A 61 -5.65 -2.54 9.20
N THR A 62 -4.88 -2.99 10.19
CA THR A 62 -3.42 -3.15 10.07
C THR A 62 -2.99 -4.03 8.89
N GLN A 63 -3.72 -5.11 8.61
CA GLN A 63 -3.45 -6.01 7.48
C GLN A 63 -3.67 -5.36 6.10
N PHE A 64 -4.41 -4.25 6.05
CA PHE A 64 -4.64 -3.44 4.84
C PHE A 64 -3.80 -2.14 4.83
N ASN A 65 -3.09 -1.82 5.92
CA ASN A 65 -2.39 -0.56 6.12
C ASN A 65 -0.90 -0.62 5.75
N ASN A 66 -0.59 -1.05 4.53
CA ASN A 66 0.81 -1.11 4.05
C ASN A 66 1.29 0.25 3.49
N CYS A 67 0.37 1.11 3.04
CA CYS A 67 0.68 2.42 2.45
C CYS A 67 0.53 3.62 3.40
N ASP A 68 0.97 3.54 4.65
CA ASP A 68 0.92 4.67 5.62
C ASP A 68 -0.47 5.33 5.73
N SER A 69 -1.51 4.50 5.77
CA SER A 69 -2.91 4.91 5.85
C SER A 69 -3.40 5.74 4.66
N ASN A 70 -2.73 5.62 3.51
CA ASN A 70 -3.17 6.18 2.26
C ASN A 70 -4.42 5.46 1.76
N VAL A 71 -5.57 6.10 1.95
CA VAL A 71 -6.90 5.63 1.55
C VAL A 71 -7.04 5.33 0.05
N LYS A 72 -6.12 5.82 -0.79
CA LYS A 72 -6.12 5.54 -2.24
C LYS A 72 -5.30 4.31 -2.63
N ALA A 73 -4.60 3.70 -1.68
CA ALA A 73 -3.70 2.58 -1.90
C ALA A 73 -4.04 1.39 -0.98
N VAL A 74 -5.30 1.34 -0.53
CA VAL A 74 -5.86 0.28 0.32
C VAL A 74 -6.34 -0.87 -0.53
#